data_AF-A0A9P6J863-F1
#
_entry.id   AF-A0A9P6J863-F1
#
_cell.length_a   1.000
_cell.length_b   1.000
_cell.length_c   1.000
_cell.angle_alpha   90.00
_cell.angle_beta   90.00
_cell.angle_gamma   90.00
#
_symmetry.space_group_name_H-M   'P 1'
#
loop_
_entity.id
_entity.type
_entity.pdbx_description
1 polymer ?
#
loop_
_entity_poly.entity_id
_entity_poly.type
_entity_poly.pdbx_seq_one_letter_code
_entity_poly.pdbx_strand_id
1 'polypeptide(L)' 'HRQEYLSDYEDDTEGEYHDQNLPQAECQYECLSFTLESGLDLLRDLKELRVIDLSNMAVGIDGEAEQQWMKKHWPLVRQA' A
#
# COMPACT_ATOMS: atom_id res chain seq x y z
N HIS A 1 18.96 1.82 50.39
CA HIS A 1 19.43 3.11 49.84
C HIS A 1 19.27 3.00 48.32
N ARG A 2 18.25 3.50 47.60
CA ARG A 2 17.60 4.85 47.57
C ARG A 2 18.64 5.95 47.81
N GLN A 3 18.96 6.82 46.87
CA GLN A 3 18.12 7.62 45.95
C GLN A 3 18.89 7.94 44.64
N GLU A 4 18.26 7.86 43.47
CA GLU A 4 17.65 8.96 42.68
C GLU A 4 18.67 9.72 41.82
N TYR A 5 18.61 9.48 40.52
CA TYR A 5 18.83 10.49 39.47
C TYR A 5 17.87 10.16 38.33
N LEU A 6 16.58 10.39 38.60
CA LEU A 6 15.63 10.79 37.57
C LEU A 6 15.99 12.25 37.25
N SER A 7 16.59 12.49 36.09
CA SER A 7 16.67 13.82 35.51
C SER A 7 15.62 13.89 34.41
N ASP A 8 14.43 14.31 34.80
CA ASP A 8 13.44 15.14 34.11
C ASP A 8 13.82 15.59 32.68
N TYR A 9 13.86 14.67 31.73
CA TYR A 9 13.70 14.97 30.31
C TYR A 9 12.27 14.63 29.95
N GLU A 10 11.39 15.62 30.09
CA GLU A 10 10.15 15.68 29.33
C GLU A 10 10.57 15.88 27.87
N ASP A 11 10.59 14.78 27.11
CA ASP A 11 10.69 14.82 25.66
C ASP A 11 9.41 14.20 25.10
N ASP A 12 8.45 15.07 24.80
CA ASP A 12 7.15 14.79 24.19
C ASP A 12 7.29 14.36 22.71
N THR A 13 8.19 13.42 22.43
CA THR A 13 8.22 12.75 21.13
C THR A 13 7.78 11.32 21.35
N GLU A 14 6.57 11.02 20.86
CA GLU A 14 6.10 9.66 20.64
C GLU A 14 7.22 8.89 19.93
N GLY A 15 7.89 8.00 20.66
CA GLY A 15 8.96 7.19 20.13
C GLY A 15 8.41 6.25 19.07
N GLU A 16 8.41 6.69 17.81
CA GLU A 16 8.38 5.79 16.68
C GLU A 16 9.63 4.92 16.76
N TYR A 17 9.46 3.68 17.18
CA TYR A 17 10.45 2.63 17.06
C TYR A 17 10.67 2.36 15.56
N HIS A 18 11.37 3.25 14.87
CA HIS A 18 11.90 2.99 13.55
C HIS A 18 13.06 1.99 13.68
N ASP A 19 12.71 0.71 13.59
CA ASP A 19 13.69 -0.33 13.29
C ASP A 19 14.28 -0.07 11.90
N GLN A 20 15.50 0.49 11.88
CA GLN A 20 16.23 0.87 10.68
C GLN A 20 16.73 -0.34 9.85
N ASN A 21 16.42 -1.58 10.26
CA ASN A 21 16.93 -2.79 9.60
C ASN A 21 15.88 -3.61 8.82
N LEU A 22 14.62 -3.18 8.77
CA LEU A 22 13.69 -3.71 7.78
C LEU A 22 13.74 -2.80 6.56
N PRO A 23 13.99 -3.32 5.33
CA PRO A 23 13.60 -2.57 4.15
C PRO A 23 12.08 -2.45 4.24
N GLN A 24 11.60 -1.32 4.76
CA GLN A 24 10.22 -0.92 4.60
C GLN A 24 10.02 -0.94 3.10
N ALA A 25 9.31 -1.95 2.58
CA ALA A 25 8.88 -1.92 1.19
C ALA A 25 8.18 -0.57 1.05
N GLU A 26 8.78 0.35 0.29
CA GLU A 26 8.36 1.74 0.21
C GLU A 26 6.96 1.76 -0.39
N CYS A 27 5.95 1.72 0.49
CA CYS A 27 4.57 1.72 0.06
C CYS A 27 4.25 3.12 -0.47
N GLN A 28 3.77 3.20 -1.69
CA GLN A 28 3.38 4.45 -2.31
C GLN A 28 2.01 4.87 -1.77
N TYR A 29 2.00 5.87 -0.90
CA TYR A 29 0.77 6.43 -0.31
C TYR A 29 0.18 7.56 -1.15
N GLU A 30 1.02 8.31 -1.88
CA GLU A 30 0.60 9.44 -2.73
C GLU A 30 0.52 9.05 -4.21
N CYS A 31 0.01 7.85 -4.51
CA CYS A 31 -0.16 7.35 -5.87
C CYS A 31 -1.60 7.50 -6.38
N LEU A 32 -1.79 7.35 -7.70
CA LEU A 32 -3.12 7.27 -8.28
C LEU A 32 -3.81 5.99 -7.80
N SER A 33 -4.95 6.15 -7.12
CA SER A 33 -5.80 5.04 -6.69
C SER A 33 -6.23 4.17 -7.88
N PHE A 34 -6.13 2.86 -7.72
CA PHE A 34 -6.47 1.89 -8.77
C PHE A 34 -7.76 1.10 -8.42
N THR A 35 -8.85 1.83 -8.14
CA THR A 35 -10.15 1.30 -7.71
C THR A 35 -11.25 1.57 -8.74
N LEU A 36 -12.39 0.90 -8.63
CA LEU A 36 -13.53 1.17 -9.51
C LEU A 36 -14.06 2.59 -9.35
N GLU A 37 -14.09 3.09 -8.12
CA GLU A 37 -14.51 4.47 -7.80
C GLU A 37 -13.59 5.51 -8.44
N SER A 38 -12.26 5.28 -8.44
CA SER A 38 -11.30 6.21 -9.02
C SER A 38 -11.17 6.09 -10.55
N GLY A 39 -11.87 5.16 -11.19
CA GLY A 39 -11.95 5.07 -12.65
C GLY A 39 -11.19 3.91 -13.28
N LEU A 40 -10.90 2.82 -12.55
CA LEU A 40 -10.37 1.58 -13.12
C LEU A 40 -11.17 1.10 -14.34
N ASP A 41 -12.50 1.31 -14.35
CA ASP A 41 -13.36 0.91 -15.47
C ASP A 41 -12.98 1.56 -16.82
N LEU A 42 -12.33 2.73 -16.80
CA LEU A 42 -11.84 3.40 -18.01
C LEU A 42 -10.81 2.56 -18.77
N LEU A 43 -10.15 1.62 -18.08
CA LEU A 43 -9.10 0.76 -18.62
C LEU A 43 -9.64 -0.60 -19.10
N ARG A 44 -10.96 -0.84 -19.06
CA ARG A 44 -11.59 -2.12 -19.42
C ARG A 44 -11.27 -2.62 -20.83
N ASP A 45 -10.91 -1.71 -21.74
CA ASP A 45 -10.68 -2.02 -23.15
C ASP A 45 -9.22 -2.34 -23.48
N LEU A 46 -8.34 -2.37 -22.47
CA LEU A 46 -6.99 -2.93 -22.58
C LEU A 46 -7.02 -4.47 -22.67
N LYS A 47 -7.60 -5.00 -23.77
CA LYS A 47 -7.83 -6.45 -23.95
C LYS A 47 -6.55 -7.28 -24.04
N GLU A 48 -5.44 -6.65 -24.40
CA GLU A 48 -4.14 -7.30 -24.53
C GLU A 48 -3.26 -7.12 -23.28
N LEU A 49 -3.81 -6.62 -22.16
CA LEU A 49 -3.07 -6.49 -20.90
C LEU A 49 -2.64 -7.87 -20.38
N ARG A 50 -1.32 -8.06 -20.17
CA ARG A 50 -0.74 -9.36 -19.79
C ARG A 50 -0.16 -9.41 -18.38
N VAL A 51 0.31 -8.27 -17.88
CA VAL A 51 0.98 -8.17 -16.58
C VAL A 51 0.56 -6.87 -15.92
N ILE A 52 0.29 -6.93 -14.63
CA ILE A 52 0.10 -5.78 -13.76
C ILE A 52 0.86 -6.02 -12.46
N ASP A 53 1.55 -5.00 -11.97
CA ASP A 53 2.26 -5.02 -10.69
C ASP A 53 1.80 -3.81 -9.88
N LEU A 54 1.12 -4.08 -8.76
CA LEU A 54 0.63 -3.08 -7.81
C LEU A 54 1.18 -3.37 -6.40
N SER A 55 2.20 -4.22 -6.28
CA SER A 55 2.69 -4.78 -5.00
C SER A 55 3.14 -3.73 -3.97
N ASN A 56 3.53 -2.54 -4.42
CA ASN A 56 3.99 -1.44 -3.56
C ASN A 56 3.01 -0.25 -3.53
N MET A 57 1.74 -0.43 -3.91
CA MET A 57 0.73 0.63 -3.85
C MET A 57 -0.14 0.48 -2.60
N ALA A 58 -0.38 1.58 -1.88
CA ALA A 58 -1.25 1.56 -0.71
C ALA A 58 -2.74 1.44 -1.06
N VAL A 59 -3.13 1.76 -2.30
CA VAL A 59 -4.52 1.78 -2.77
C VAL A 59 -4.62 1.16 -4.17
N GLY A 60 -5.13 -0.07 -4.25
CA GLY A 60 -5.20 -0.82 -5.50
C GLY A 60 -6.40 -1.76 -5.63
N ILE A 61 -6.16 -2.91 -6.26
CA ILE A 61 -7.18 -3.92 -6.61
C ILE A 61 -7.26 -5.00 -5.52
N ASP A 62 -7.50 -4.57 -4.28
CA ASP A 62 -7.50 -5.48 -3.13
C ASP A 62 -8.91 -5.94 -2.76
N GLY A 63 -9.91 -5.12 -3.10
CA GLY A 63 -11.32 -5.41 -2.86
C GLY A 63 -11.89 -6.51 -3.75
N GLU A 64 -12.87 -7.24 -3.22
CA GLU A 64 -13.56 -8.32 -3.97
C GLU A 64 -14.18 -7.80 -5.28
N ALA A 65 -14.73 -6.57 -5.27
CA ALA A 65 -15.35 -5.98 -6.45
C ALA A 65 -14.32 -5.73 -7.58
N GLU A 66 -13.18 -5.12 -7.24
CA GLU A 66 -12.08 -4.86 -8.16
C GLU A 66 -11.47 -6.18 -8.68
N GLN A 67 -11.32 -7.19 -7.81
CA GLN A 67 -10.83 -8.52 -8.22
C GLN A 67 -11.78 -9.23 -9.18
N GLN A 68 -13.09 -9.19 -8.93
CA GLN A 68 -14.09 -9.73 -9.85
C GLN A 68 -14.11 -8.98 -11.18
N TRP A 69 -13.98 -7.66 -11.14
CA TRP A 69 -13.89 -6.83 -12.33
C TRP A 69 -12.65 -7.19 -13.17
N MET A 70 -11.48 -7.36 -12.54
CA MET A 70 -10.26 -7.79 -13.24
C MET A 70 -10.45 -9.13 -13.94
N LYS A 71 -11.01 -10.13 -13.26
CA LYS A 71 -11.25 -11.47 -13.84
C LYS A 71 -12.17 -11.39 -15.07
N LYS A 72 -13.15 -10.48 -15.06
CA LYS A 72 -14.10 -10.30 -16.15
C LYS A 72 -13.51 -9.53 -17.34
N HIS A 73 -12.76 -8.47 -17.09
CA HIS A 73 -12.32 -7.52 -18.11
C HIS A 73 -10.88 -7.74 -18.59
N TRP A 74 -10.02 -8.30 -17.74
CA TRP A 74 -8.62 -8.66 -18.02
C TRP A 74 -8.33 -10.14 -17.72
N PRO A 75 -9.03 -11.09 -18.37
CA PRO A 75 -8.94 -12.52 -18.03
C PRO A 75 -7.56 -13.16 -18.26
N LEU A 76 -6.68 -12.49 -19.01
CA LEU A 76 -5.33 -12.98 -19.36
C LEU A 76 -4.23 -12.33 -18.52
N VAL A 77 -4.56 -11.38 -17.64
CA VAL A 77 -3.58 -10.64 -16.85
C VAL A 77 -3.00 -11.52 -15.76
N ARG A 78 -1.70 -11.38 -15.53
CA ARG A 78 -0.98 -11.97 -14.41
C ARG A 78 -0.57 -10.87 -13.45
N GLN A 79 -0.74 -11.11 -12.16
CA GLN A 79 -0.17 -10.27 -11.12
C GLN A 79 1.31 -10.66 -10.99
N ALA A 80 2.20 -9.67 -10.94
CA ALA A 80 3.65 -9.87 -10.81
C ALA A 80 4.06 -10.24 -9.38
#